data_AF-A0A3B9HYE1-F1
#
_entry.id   AF-A0A3B9HYE1-F1
#
_cell.length_a   1.000
_cell.length_b   1.000
_cell.length_c   1.000
_cell.angle_alpha   90.00
_cell.angle_beta   90.00
_cell.angle_gamma   90.00
#
_symmetry.space_group_name_H-M   'P 1'
#
loop_
_entity.id
_entity.type
_entity.pdbx_description
1 polymer ?
#
loop_
_entity_poly.entity_id
_entity_poly.type
_entity_poly.pdbx_seq_one_letter_code
_entity_poly.pdbx_strand_id
1 'polypeptide(L)'
;MLKRFLLVCVLLCLPASLFAGEPVLVDTRLLVLAHPLFSQFDTNTGRFRNTPSEYVDGGQSGVDALVAEIQKLDAWLLRSPQILRERLKDVPLPDRMAIERNFLNEKREKEKGLAAMKMRAYMARLVPGRPGVTPDSSIYPQINQIMTDVRAVIKTVKERHRSDLVIDACDFLPVVDSSGIRPELLVQNLHFSLWKGKPADEHFLAWFAAADQFWAGQLGMDAQIFPAGVTDVRLEALKLLEERTKGQQK
;
A
#
# COMPACT_ATOMS: atom_id res chain seq x y z
N MET A 1 -54.15 6.00 -23.61
CA MET A 1 -53.39 6.94 -22.75
C MET A 1 -52.30 6.22 -21.97
N LEU A 2 -52.63 5.18 -21.18
CA LEU A 2 -51.67 4.43 -20.34
C LEU A 2 -50.45 3.86 -21.12
N LYS A 3 -50.65 3.28 -22.31
CA LYS A 3 -49.55 2.75 -23.15
C LYS A 3 -48.58 3.83 -23.65
N ARG A 4 -49.05 5.05 -23.92
CA ARG A 4 -48.20 6.18 -24.34
C ARG A 4 -47.44 6.77 -23.16
N PHE A 5 -48.07 6.81 -21.98
CA PHE A 5 -47.42 7.24 -20.75
C PHE A 5 -46.32 6.26 -20.32
N LEU A 6 -46.58 4.95 -20.40
CA LEU A 6 -45.59 3.91 -20.09
C LEU A 6 -44.40 3.96 -21.07
N LEU A 7 -44.65 4.19 -22.36
CA LEU A 7 -43.61 4.36 -23.38
C LEU A 7 -42.73 5.58 -23.09
N VAL A 8 -43.34 6.71 -22.68
CA VAL A 8 -42.63 7.94 -22.32
C VAL A 8 -41.82 7.76 -21.03
N CYS A 9 -42.35 7.09 -20.01
CA CYS A 9 -41.59 6.76 -18.80
C CYS A 9 -40.40 5.84 -19.12
N VAL A 10 -40.57 4.82 -19.96
CA VAL A 10 -39.47 3.94 -20.39
C VAL A 10 -38.42 4.72 -21.20
N LEU A 11 -38.84 5.59 -22.11
CA LEU A 11 -37.95 6.48 -22.89
C LEU A 11 -37.23 7.53 -22.04
N LEU A 12 -37.81 7.98 -20.92
CA LEU A 12 -37.18 8.91 -19.97
C LEU A 12 -36.21 8.21 -19.02
N CYS A 13 -36.40 6.91 -18.72
CA CYS A 13 -35.49 6.11 -17.90
C CYS A 13 -34.33 5.48 -18.70
N LEU A 14 -34.51 5.23 -20.00
CA LEU A 14 -33.49 4.71 -20.93
C LEU A 14 -32.20 5.53 -21.03
N PRO A 15 -32.19 6.89 -21.06
CA PRO A 15 -30.94 7.64 -21.17
C PRO A 15 -30.04 7.44 -19.95
N ALA A 16 -30.59 7.37 -18.74
CA ALA A 16 -29.78 7.25 -17.52
C ALA A 16 -29.00 5.93 -17.45
N SER A 17 -29.59 4.82 -17.92
CA SER A 17 -28.90 3.52 -17.98
C SER A 17 -27.96 3.36 -19.18
N LEU A 18 -28.14 4.15 -20.25
CA LEU A 18 -27.24 4.16 -21.42
C LEU A 18 -25.98 5.01 -21.21
N PHE A 19 -25.96 5.91 -20.21
CA PHE A 19 -24.80 6.76 -19.90
C PHE A 19 -23.92 6.24 -18.74
N ALA A 20 -24.43 5.31 -17.92
CA ALA A 20 -23.62 4.64 -16.91
C ALA A 20 -22.69 3.62 -17.58
N GLY A 21 -21.39 3.77 -17.35
CA GLY A 21 -20.41 2.77 -17.80
C GLY A 21 -20.58 1.45 -17.06
N GLU A 22 -20.02 0.38 -17.60
CA GLU A 22 -20.06 -0.93 -16.95
C GLU A 22 -19.41 -0.88 -15.55
N PRO A 23 -19.86 -1.72 -14.60
CA PRO A 23 -19.15 -1.93 -13.35
C PRO A 23 -17.66 -2.24 -13.61
N VAL A 24 -16.78 -1.75 -12.74
CA VAL A 24 -15.34 -1.95 -12.89
C VAL A 24 -14.78 -2.76 -11.73
N LEU A 25 -13.77 -3.57 -12.01
CA LEU A 25 -13.10 -4.44 -11.06
C LEU A 25 -11.68 -3.93 -10.76
N VAL A 26 -11.37 -3.76 -9.48
CA VAL A 26 -10.03 -3.44 -8.96
C VAL A 26 -9.59 -4.53 -7.97
N ASP A 27 -8.31 -4.62 -7.63
CA ASP A 27 -7.86 -5.37 -6.45
C ASP A 27 -7.10 -4.37 -5.55
N THR A 28 -7.69 -3.97 -4.43
CA THR A 28 -7.06 -2.97 -3.56
C THR A 28 -5.83 -3.51 -2.85
N ARG A 29 -5.69 -4.82 -2.66
CA ARG A 29 -4.47 -5.42 -2.10
C ARG A 29 -3.30 -5.18 -3.03
N LEU A 30 -3.49 -5.33 -4.34
CA LEU A 30 -2.44 -4.99 -5.32
C LEU A 30 -2.02 -3.52 -5.21
N LEU A 31 -2.96 -2.60 -5.00
CA LEU A 31 -2.65 -1.19 -4.82
C LEU A 31 -1.89 -0.93 -3.51
N VAL A 32 -2.25 -1.59 -2.42
CA VAL A 32 -1.51 -1.49 -1.15
C VAL A 32 -0.10 -2.06 -1.30
N LEU A 33 0.03 -3.26 -1.87
CA LEU A 33 1.33 -3.93 -2.06
C LEU A 33 2.25 -3.16 -3.01
N ALA A 34 1.70 -2.53 -4.05
CA ALA A 34 2.47 -1.70 -4.98
C ALA A 34 2.78 -0.30 -4.44
N HIS A 35 2.19 0.11 -3.32
CA HIS A 35 2.37 1.45 -2.78
C HIS A 35 3.82 1.65 -2.27
N PRO A 36 4.53 2.74 -2.65
CA PRO A 36 5.92 2.97 -2.23
C PRO A 36 6.14 2.96 -0.72
N LEU A 37 5.24 3.56 0.07
CA LEU A 37 5.29 3.46 1.53
C LEU A 37 5.19 2.02 2.05
N PHE A 38 4.40 1.15 1.42
CA PHE A 38 4.26 -0.24 1.86
C PHE A 38 5.53 -1.06 1.63
N SER A 39 6.35 -0.69 0.64
CA SER A 39 7.69 -1.30 0.45
C SER A 39 8.63 -1.09 1.66
N GLN A 40 8.35 -0.10 2.50
CA GLN A 40 9.11 0.19 3.72
C GLN A 40 8.57 -0.55 4.94
N PHE A 41 7.45 -1.27 4.82
CA PHE A 41 6.84 -2.00 5.92
C PHE A 41 7.70 -3.21 6.32
N ASP A 42 8.07 -3.29 7.59
CA ASP A 42 8.80 -4.42 8.17
C ASP A 42 7.81 -5.33 8.89
N THR A 43 7.61 -6.52 8.35
CA THR A 43 6.67 -7.53 8.89
C THR A 43 7.11 -8.07 10.25
N ASN A 44 8.40 -7.98 10.60
CA ASN A 44 8.90 -8.48 11.89
C ASN A 44 8.55 -7.53 13.03
N THR A 45 8.61 -6.22 12.77
CA THR A 45 8.36 -5.18 13.79
C THR A 45 6.96 -4.60 13.69
N GLY A 46 6.27 -4.79 12.56
CA GLY A 46 4.98 -4.16 12.26
C GLY A 46 5.08 -2.64 12.11
N ARG A 47 6.24 -2.13 11.67
CA ARG A 47 6.54 -0.69 11.54
C ARG A 47 7.05 -0.36 10.14
N PHE A 48 6.97 0.91 9.75
CA PHE A 48 7.53 1.40 8.49
C PHE A 48 8.96 1.91 8.71
N ARG A 49 9.94 1.34 8.01
CA ARG A 49 11.34 1.76 8.04
C ARG A 49 11.50 3.21 7.59
N ASN A 50 12.50 3.92 8.10
CA ASN A 50 12.78 5.32 7.77
C ASN A 50 11.60 6.27 8.05
N THR A 51 10.69 5.89 8.96
CA THR A 51 9.58 6.72 9.39
C THR A 51 9.60 6.93 10.89
N PRO A 52 8.79 7.87 11.42
CA PRO A 52 8.62 8.02 12.86
C PRO A 52 8.10 6.79 13.59
N SER A 53 7.53 5.83 12.88
CA SER A 53 7.03 4.57 13.47
C SER A 53 8.13 3.55 13.71
N GLU A 54 9.30 3.68 13.11
CA GLU A 54 10.37 2.69 13.21
C GLU A 54 10.97 2.61 14.63
N TYR A 55 11.18 1.39 15.13
CA TYR A 55 11.86 1.17 16.42
C TYR A 55 13.30 1.66 16.40
N VAL A 56 13.80 2.15 17.52
CA VAL A 56 15.22 2.51 17.69
C VAL A 56 15.92 1.38 18.42
N ASP A 57 16.92 0.78 17.76
CA ASP A 57 17.68 -0.34 18.30
C ASP A 57 18.54 0.08 19.50
N GLY A 58 18.73 -0.83 20.47
CA GLY A 58 19.60 -0.58 21.61
C GLY A 58 18.98 0.25 22.74
N GLY A 59 17.65 0.34 22.81
CA GLY A 59 16.94 0.92 23.94
C GLY A 59 17.31 2.39 24.20
N GLN A 60 17.58 2.75 25.46
CA GLN A 60 17.91 4.13 25.82
C GLN A 60 19.20 4.62 25.14
N SER A 61 20.25 3.80 25.07
CA SER A 61 21.49 4.18 24.38
C SER A 61 21.28 4.41 22.89
N GLY A 62 20.35 3.67 22.27
CA GLY A 62 19.93 3.90 20.88
C GLY A 62 19.24 5.24 20.70
N VAL A 63 18.30 5.56 21.60
CA VAL A 63 17.60 6.84 21.62
C VAL A 63 18.59 8.00 21.82
N ASP A 64 19.58 7.85 22.69
CA ASP A 64 20.60 8.87 22.93
C ASP A 64 21.51 9.07 21.70
N ALA A 65 21.88 7.98 21.02
CA ALA A 65 22.63 8.05 19.76
C ALA A 65 21.82 8.77 18.66
N LEU A 66 20.52 8.47 18.54
CA LEU A 66 19.62 9.16 17.62
C LEU A 66 19.53 10.66 17.93
N VAL A 67 19.46 11.03 19.21
CA VAL A 67 19.46 12.44 19.62
C VAL A 67 20.78 13.13 19.32
N ALA A 68 21.92 12.47 19.50
CA ALA A 68 23.22 13.01 19.12
C ALA A 68 23.31 13.24 17.60
N GLU A 69 22.75 12.35 16.79
CA GLU A 69 22.69 12.51 15.34
C GLU A 69 21.79 13.68 14.93
N ILE A 70 20.63 13.84 15.57
CA ILE A 70 19.74 15.00 15.41
C ILE A 70 20.51 16.30 15.69
N GLN A 71 21.25 16.37 16.80
CA GLN A 71 22.05 17.55 17.16
C GLN A 71 23.15 17.85 16.13
N LYS A 72 23.81 16.81 15.59
CA LYS A 72 24.82 16.95 14.54
C LYS A 72 24.21 17.51 13.25
N LEU A 73 23.03 17.05 12.86
CA LEU A 73 22.30 17.56 11.68
C LEU A 73 21.80 18.99 11.88
N ASP A 74 21.23 19.30 13.05
CA ASP A 74 20.84 20.68 13.41
C ASP A 74 22.05 21.63 13.33
N ALA A 75 23.20 21.23 13.89
CA ALA A 75 24.43 22.02 13.82
C ALA A 75 24.92 22.22 12.38
N TRP A 76 24.81 21.20 11.52
CA TRP A 76 25.13 21.31 10.09
C TRP A 76 24.18 22.30 9.39
N LEU A 77 22.87 22.23 9.65
CA LEU A 77 21.88 23.12 9.04
C LEU A 77 22.08 24.58 9.46
N LEU A 78 22.42 24.82 10.72
CA LEU A 78 22.81 26.14 11.22
C LEU A 78 24.05 26.70 10.53
N ARG A 79 25.03 25.85 10.21
CA ARG A 79 26.25 26.21 9.47
C ARG A 79 26.08 26.19 7.95
N SER A 80 24.90 25.84 7.45
CA SER A 80 24.65 25.70 6.01
C SER A 80 25.02 26.93 5.16
N PRO A 81 24.80 28.19 5.59
CA PRO A 81 25.21 29.35 4.81
C PRO A 81 26.73 29.50 4.69
N GLN A 82 27.47 29.20 5.77
CA GLN A 82 28.93 29.23 5.77
C GLN A 82 29.49 28.13 4.86
N ILE A 83 28.95 26.91 4.96
CA ILE A 83 29.35 25.76 4.11
C ILE A 83 29.15 26.09 2.63
N LEU A 84 28.02 26.72 2.26
CA LEU A 84 27.78 27.13 0.88
C LEU A 84 28.78 28.18 0.42
N ARG A 85 29.07 29.19 1.25
CA ARG A 85 30.08 30.22 0.92
C ARG A 85 31.46 29.60 0.69
N GLU A 86 31.85 28.65 1.52
CA GLU A 86 33.11 27.91 1.36
C GLU A 86 33.13 27.09 0.07
N ARG A 87 32.04 26.37 -0.25
CA ARG A 87 31.92 25.59 -1.50
C ARG A 87 31.95 26.46 -2.76
N LEU A 88 31.57 27.74 -2.68
CA LEU A 88 31.53 28.67 -3.82
C LEU A 88 32.79 29.54 -3.97
N LYS A 89 33.71 29.52 -2.98
CA LYS A 89 34.84 30.46 -2.88
C LYS A 89 35.73 30.45 -4.13
N ASP A 90 36.07 29.26 -4.62
CA ASP A 90 37.01 29.06 -5.73
C ASP A 90 36.32 28.56 -7.01
N VAL A 91 35.00 28.71 -7.09
CA VAL A 91 34.19 28.21 -8.21
C VAL A 91 33.97 29.33 -9.26
N PRO A 92 34.27 29.07 -10.56
CA PRO A 92 33.95 29.99 -11.65
C PRO A 92 32.44 30.29 -11.75
N LEU A 93 32.08 31.52 -12.12
CA LEU A 93 30.67 31.97 -12.22
C LEU A 93 29.74 31.01 -12.99
N PRO A 94 30.13 30.40 -14.12
CA PRO A 94 29.26 29.48 -14.87
C PRO A 94 28.83 28.24 -14.07
N ASP A 95 29.69 27.75 -13.18
CA ASP A 95 29.47 26.48 -12.44
C ASP A 95 28.76 26.69 -11.09
N ARG A 96 28.73 27.94 -10.59
CA ARG A 96 28.15 28.27 -9.28
C ARG A 96 26.69 27.88 -9.16
N MET A 97 25.89 28.10 -10.21
CA MET A 97 24.46 27.79 -10.19
C MET A 97 24.19 26.29 -9.99
N ALA A 98 25.00 25.42 -10.62
CA ALA A 98 24.85 23.98 -10.47
C ALA A 98 25.21 23.52 -9.05
N ILE A 99 26.30 24.05 -8.48
CA ILE A 99 26.72 23.75 -7.11
C ILE A 99 25.71 24.25 -6.09
N GLU A 100 25.20 25.47 -6.27
CA GLU A 100 24.16 26.04 -5.40
C GLU A 100 22.88 25.20 -5.44
N ARG A 101 22.41 24.82 -6.64
CA ARG A 101 21.23 23.95 -6.78
C ARG A 101 21.42 22.60 -6.10
N ASN A 102 22.59 21.98 -6.27
CA ASN A 102 22.91 20.71 -5.61
C ASN A 102 22.94 20.85 -4.09
N PHE A 103 23.52 21.93 -3.58
CA PHE A 103 23.54 22.22 -2.14
C PHE A 103 22.14 22.46 -1.58
N LEU A 104 21.29 23.20 -2.28
CA LEU A 104 19.91 23.44 -1.85
C LEU A 104 19.09 22.15 -1.81
N ASN A 105 19.32 21.22 -2.76
CA ASN A 105 18.73 19.89 -2.72
C ASN A 105 19.24 19.09 -1.50
N GLU A 106 20.56 19.06 -1.27
CA GLU A 106 21.16 18.40 -0.09
C GLU A 106 20.58 18.95 1.22
N LYS A 107 20.47 20.27 1.33
CA LYS A 107 19.89 20.95 2.49
C LYS A 107 18.44 20.54 2.71
N ARG A 108 17.61 20.55 1.65
CA ARG A 108 16.20 20.17 1.72
C ARG A 108 16.02 18.71 2.18
N GLU A 109 16.83 17.78 1.67
CA GLU A 109 16.77 16.39 2.10
C GLU A 109 17.17 16.23 3.57
N LYS A 110 18.20 16.95 4.03
CA LYS A 110 18.59 16.95 5.45
C LYS A 110 17.51 17.55 6.35
N GLU A 111 16.83 18.62 5.94
CA GLU A 111 15.71 19.21 6.68
C GLU A 111 14.52 18.23 6.79
N LYS A 112 14.16 17.56 5.68
CA LYS A 112 13.11 16.52 5.65
C LYS A 112 13.45 15.36 6.58
N GLY A 113 14.68 14.84 6.52
CA GLY A 113 15.15 13.75 7.38
C GLY A 113 15.15 14.14 8.86
N LEU A 114 15.59 15.34 9.19
CA LEU A 114 15.66 15.84 10.56
C LEU A 114 14.29 15.87 11.25
N ALA A 115 13.24 16.34 10.56
CA ALA A 115 11.89 16.36 11.11
C ALA A 115 11.39 14.94 11.44
N ALA A 116 11.64 13.99 10.53
CA ALA A 116 11.29 12.59 10.74
C ALA A 116 12.05 11.97 11.93
N MET A 117 13.36 12.23 12.05
CA MET A 117 14.19 11.76 13.16
C MET A 117 13.74 12.32 14.51
N LYS A 118 13.43 13.63 14.57
CA LYS A 118 12.89 14.27 15.79
C LYS A 118 11.59 13.62 16.23
N MET A 119 10.68 13.36 15.28
CA MET A 119 9.42 12.69 15.58
C MET A 119 9.62 11.24 16.01
N ARG A 120 10.55 10.49 15.38
CA ARG A 120 10.92 9.13 15.81
C ARG A 120 11.47 9.10 17.23
N ALA A 121 12.39 10.01 17.55
CA ALA A 121 12.97 10.13 18.89
C ALA A 121 11.90 10.46 19.96
N TYR A 122 10.91 11.28 19.60
CA TYR A 122 9.75 11.53 20.45
C TYR A 122 8.93 10.24 20.66
N MET A 123 8.55 9.56 19.57
CA MET A 123 7.75 8.32 19.63
C MET A 123 8.42 7.20 20.41
N ALA A 124 9.73 7.04 20.26
CA ALA A 124 10.54 6.04 20.95
C ALA A 124 10.64 6.23 22.47
N ARG A 125 10.16 7.36 23.00
CA ARG A 125 10.10 7.68 24.43
C ARG A 125 8.69 7.56 25.03
N LEU A 126 7.67 7.37 24.19
CA LEU A 126 6.27 7.37 24.65
C LEU A 126 5.85 6.05 25.30
N VAL A 127 6.54 4.94 25.03
CA VAL A 127 6.18 3.63 25.59
C VAL A 127 6.86 3.47 26.97
N PRO A 128 6.10 3.42 28.07
CA PRO A 128 6.68 3.33 29.42
C PRO A 128 7.52 2.06 29.60
N GLY A 129 8.73 2.22 30.14
CA GLY A 129 9.63 1.10 30.45
C GLY A 129 10.24 0.39 29.23
N ARG A 130 9.99 0.88 28.00
CA ARG A 130 10.49 0.28 26.76
C ARG A 130 11.07 1.36 25.83
N PRO A 131 12.18 2.01 26.22
CA PRO A 131 12.83 2.99 25.34
C PRO A 131 13.19 2.34 24.01
N GLY A 132 13.04 3.08 22.92
CA GLY A 132 13.28 2.59 21.56
C GLY A 132 12.05 1.96 20.90
N VAL A 133 11.06 1.50 21.66
CA VAL A 133 9.79 1.01 21.12
C VAL A 133 8.86 2.18 20.84
N THR A 134 8.30 2.22 19.64
CA THR A 134 7.29 3.23 19.24
C THR A 134 5.88 2.70 19.49
N PRO A 135 4.90 3.56 19.82
CA PRO A 135 3.52 3.14 20.03
C PRO A 135 2.90 2.64 18.72
N ASP A 136 1.92 1.73 18.79
CA ASP A 136 1.24 1.19 17.59
C ASP A 136 0.57 2.30 16.76
N SER A 137 0.07 3.34 17.42
CA SER A 137 -0.53 4.49 16.74
C SER A 137 0.43 5.28 15.84
N SER A 138 1.75 5.09 16.00
CA SER A 138 2.76 5.78 15.19
C SER A 138 2.73 5.39 13.70
N ILE A 139 2.09 4.27 13.35
CA ILE A 139 1.95 3.81 11.94
C ILE A 139 0.80 4.50 11.19
N TYR A 140 -0.14 5.13 11.91
CA TYR A 140 -1.35 5.68 11.30
C TYR A 140 -1.10 6.74 10.23
N PRO A 141 -0.10 7.63 10.33
CA PRO A 141 0.20 8.57 9.26
C PRO A 141 0.48 7.86 7.92
N GLN A 142 1.26 6.77 7.93
CA GLN A 142 1.59 6.00 6.73
C GLN A 142 0.36 5.27 6.19
N ILE A 143 -0.41 4.61 7.07
CA ILE A 143 -1.66 3.93 6.67
C ILE A 143 -2.65 4.93 6.05
N ASN A 144 -2.84 6.08 6.67
CA ASN A 144 -3.76 7.11 6.17
C ASN A 144 -3.32 7.65 4.81
N GLN A 145 -2.00 7.79 4.58
CA GLN A 145 -1.49 8.19 3.28
C GLN A 145 -1.78 7.13 2.21
N ILE A 146 -1.46 5.86 2.48
CA ILE A 146 -1.76 4.74 1.57
C ILE A 146 -3.26 4.72 1.23
N MET A 147 -4.12 4.79 2.24
CA MET A 147 -5.57 4.80 2.06
C MET A 147 -6.07 6.00 1.27
N THR A 148 -5.47 7.18 1.47
CA THR A 148 -5.82 8.39 0.72
C THR A 148 -5.46 8.23 -0.75
N ASP A 149 -4.30 7.66 -1.04
CA ASP A 149 -3.84 7.45 -2.42
C ASP A 149 -4.65 6.37 -3.13
N VAL A 150 -4.97 5.26 -2.47
CA VAL A 150 -5.87 4.22 -2.99
C VAL A 150 -7.26 4.79 -3.29
N ARG A 151 -7.87 5.53 -2.36
CA ARG A 151 -9.19 6.15 -2.59
C ARG A 151 -9.20 7.09 -3.77
N ALA A 152 -8.12 7.84 -3.97
CA ALA A 152 -8.03 8.74 -5.09
C ALA A 152 -7.88 8.01 -6.43
N VAL A 153 -7.12 6.90 -6.47
CA VAL A 153 -7.05 6.03 -7.65
C VAL A 153 -8.45 5.48 -7.98
N ILE A 154 -9.17 4.96 -6.98
CA ILE A 154 -10.55 4.47 -7.15
C ILE A 154 -11.47 5.58 -7.70
N LYS A 155 -11.34 6.80 -7.18
CA LYS A 155 -12.10 7.96 -7.68
C LYS A 155 -11.80 8.25 -9.15
N THR A 156 -10.53 8.25 -9.56
CA THR A 156 -10.14 8.45 -10.96
C THR A 156 -10.65 7.33 -11.87
N VAL A 157 -10.59 6.08 -11.42
CA VAL A 157 -11.17 4.92 -12.12
C VAL A 157 -12.67 5.12 -12.32
N LYS A 158 -13.40 5.50 -11.25
CA LYS A 158 -14.84 5.78 -11.29
C LYS A 158 -15.17 6.83 -12.37
N GLU A 159 -14.42 7.93 -12.37
CA GLU A 159 -14.61 9.05 -13.30
C GLU A 159 -14.30 8.67 -14.76
N ARG A 160 -13.18 7.98 -15.00
CA ARG A 160 -12.73 7.60 -16.35
C ARG A 160 -13.66 6.60 -17.01
N HIS A 161 -14.19 5.65 -16.24
CA HIS A 161 -15.10 4.63 -16.73
C HIS A 161 -16.57 5.03 -16.64
N ARG A 162 -16.89 6.20 -16.07
CA ARG A 162 -18.28 6.65 -15.77
C ARG A 162 -19.09 5.57 -15.05
N SER A 163 -18.41 4.77 -14.23
CA SER A 163 -19.00 3.62 -13.56
C SER A 163 -19.48 4.05 -12.19
N ASP A 164 -20.67 3.63 -11.76
CA ASP A 164 -21.12 3.89 -10.39
C ASP A 164 -20.72 2.83 -9.39
N LEU A 165 -20.32 1.65 -9.88
CA LEU A 165 -19.95 0.49 -9.08
C LEU A 165 -18.49 0.09 -9.34
N VAL A 166 -17.67 0.22 -8.31
CA VAL A 166 -16.32 -0.34 -8.27
C VAL A 166 -16.34 -1.56 -7.35
N ILE A 167 -16.02 -2.73 -7.89
CA ILE A 167 -15.98 -3.99 -7.16
C ILE A 167 -14.52 -4.25 -6.78
N ASP A 168 -14.28 -4.54 -5.51
CA ASP A 168 -12.98 -5.02 -5.06
C ASP A 168 -12.90 -6.54 -5.21
N ALA A 169 -12.02 -6.99 -6.09
CA ALA A 169 -11.73 -8.39 -6.36
C ALA A 169 -11.11 -9.09 -5.15
N CYS A 170 -10.49 -8.34 -4.22
CA CYS A 170 -9.71 -8.92 -3.14
C CYS A 170 -10.52 -9.89 -2.27
N ASP A 171 -11.79 -9.59 -2.06
CA ASP A 171 -12.70 -10.37 -1.21
C ASP A 171 -13.13 -11.69 -1.87
N PHE A 172 -12.93 -11.80 -3.18
CA PHE A 172 -13.28 -12.99 -3.96
C PHE A 172 -12.05 -13.83 -4.33
N LEU A 173 -10.84 -13.29 -4.17
CA LEU A 173 -9.61 -14.02 -4.42
C LEU A 173 -9.23 -14.80 -3.17
N PRO A 174 -9.02 -16.13 -3.29
CA PRO A 174 -8.70 -16.94 -2.15
C PRO A 174 -7.32 -16.57 -1.59
N VAL A 175 -7.17 -16.62 -0.27
CA VAL A 175 -5.90 -16.36 0.40
C VAL A 175 -5.13 -17.66 0.49
N VAL A 176 -4.02 -17.74 -0.24
CA VAL A 176 -3.13 -18.92 -0.20
C VAL A 176 -2.42 -18.96 1.15
N ASP A 177 -2.53 -20.08 1.85
CA ASP A 177 -1.81 -20.32 3.10
C ASP A 177 -0.30 -20.49 2.82
N SER A 178 0.50 -19.90 3.70
CA SER A 178 1.97 -20.03 3.73
C SER A 178 2.48 -21.45 3.95
N SER A 179 1.64 -22.37 4.44
CA SER A 179 2.00 -23.78 4.64
C SER A 179 2.34 -24.54 3.35
N GLY A 180 2.00 -23.98 2.19
CA GLY A 180 2.33 -24.53 0.87
C GLY A 180 1.42 -25.69 0.46
N ILE A 181 1.71 -26.27 -0.71
CA ILE A 181 0.96 -27.43 -1.23
C ILE A 181 1.30 -28.65 -0.37
N ARG A 182 0.27 -29.44 -0.02
CA ARG A 182 0.36 -30.71 0.74
C ARG A 182 -0.04 -31.90 -0.14
N PRO A 183 0.84 -32.38 -1.05
CA PRO A 183 0.51 -33.43 -2.01
C PRO A 183 0.03 -34.73 -1.34
N GLU A 184 0.61 -35.06 -0.19
CA GLU A 184 0.31 -36.25 0.60
C GLU A 184 -1.15 -36.30 1.08
N LEU A 185 -1.78 -35.14 1.27
CA LEU A 185 -3.21 -35.06 1.54
C LEU A 185 -3.97 -35.18 0.21
N LEU A 186 -3.65 -34.36 -0.79
CA LEU A 186 -4.40 -34.23 -2.04
C LEU A 186 -4.65 -35.56 -2.78
N VAL A 187 -3.68 -36.47 -2.77
CA VAL A 187 -3.77 -37.78 -3.48
C VAL A 187 -4.69 -38.81 -2.82
N GLN A 188 -5.19 -38.57 -1.61
CA GLN A 188 -5.96 -39.56 -0.83
C GLN A 188 -7.38 -39.80 -1.34
N ASN A 189 -7.87 -38.99 -2.29
CA ASN A 189 -9.13 -39.20 -2.99
C ASN A 189 -10.36 -39.41 -2.08
N LEU A 190 -10.49 -38.62 -1.01
CA LEU A 190 -11.46 -38.84 0.06
C LEU A 190 -12.92 -38.49 -0.29
N HIS A 191 -13.18 -37.94 -1.48
CA HIS A 191 -14.51 -37.53 -1.93
C HIS A 191 -15.52 -38.69 -2.06
N PHE A 192 -15.04 -39.92 -2.29
CA PHE A 192 -15.89 -41.10 -2.38
C PHE A 192 -16.68 -41.39 -1.09
N SER A 193 -16.15 -40.98 0.06
CA SER A 193 -16.78 -41.10 1.38
C SER A 193 -18.08 -40.31 1.47
N LEU A 194 -18.09 -39.10 0.88
CA LEU A 194 -19.26 -38.21 0.83
C LEU A 194 -20.36 -38.76 -0.06
N TRP A 195 -20.01 -39.36 -1.21
CA TRP A 195 -20.99 -39.98 -2.11
C TRP A 195 -21.73 -41.15 -1.46
N LYS A 196 -21.13 -41.76 -0.43
CA LYS A 196 -21.75 -42.81 0.38
C LYS A 196 -22.56 -42.27 1.57
N GLY A 197 -22.75 -40.95 1.68
CA GLY A 197 -23.53 -40.32 2.75
C GLY A 197 -22.86 -40.35 4.12
N LYS A 198 -21.54 -40.61 4.19
CA LYS A 198 -20.80 -40.52 5.46
C LYS A 198 -20.53 -39.05 5.80
N PRO A 199 -20.64 -38.64 7.07
CA PRO A 199 -20.28 -37.29 7.49
C PRO A 199 -18.78 -37.05 7.29
N ALA A 200 -18.41 -35.79 7.08
CA ALA A 200 -17.01 -35.37 7.00
C ALA A 200 -16.33 -35.56 8.37
N ASP A 201 -15.25 -36.35 8.39
CA ASP A 201 -14.38 -36.51 9.54
C ASP A 201 -13.18 -35.53 9.48
N GLU A 202 -12.35 -35.49 10.52
CA GLU A 202 -11.18 -34.60 10.57
C GLU A 202 -10.21 -34.81 9.40
N HIS A 203 -10.08 -36.06 8.93
CA HIS A 203 -9.21 -36.39 7.81
C HIS A 203 -9.76 -35.81 6.49
N PHE A 204 -11.07 -35.92 6.28
CA PHE A 204 -11.75 -35.27 5.17
C PHE A 204 -11.61 -33.75 5.23
N LEU A 205 -11.79 -33.13 6.41
CA LEU A 205 -11.65 -31.69 6.57
C LEU A 205 -10.23 -31.21 6.26
N ALA A 206 -9.20 -31.95 6.69
CA ALA A 206 -7.81 -31.65 6.36
C ALA A 206 -7.52 -31.79 4.86
N TRP A 207 -8.05 -32.83 4.22
CA TRP A 207 -7.98 -33.01 2.77
C TRP A 207 -8.68 -31.89 2.02
N PHE A 208 -9.89 -31.52 2.44
CA PHE A 208 -10.69 -30.47 1.82
C PHE A 208 -10.01 -29.11 1.94
N ALA A 209 -9.45 -28.78 3.12
CA ALA A 209 -8.66 -27.58 3.30
C ALA A 209 -7.41 -27.55 2.41
N ALA A 210 -6.71 -28.69 2.26
CA ALA A 210 -5.57 -28.78 1.35
C ALA A 210 -5.99 -28.63 -0.13
N ALA A 211 -7.14 -29.18 -0.52
CA ALA A 211 -7.70 -29.02 -1.87
C ALA A 211 -8.11 -27.58 -2.17
N ASP A 212 -8.78 -26.92 -1.22
CA ASP A 212 -9.13 -25.51 -1.30
C ASP A 212 -7.89 -24.63 -1.47
N GLN A 213 -6.86 -24.84 -0.65
CA GLN A 213 -5.58 -24.15 -0.76
C GLN A 213 -4.84 -24.43 -2.08
N PHE A 214 -4.90 -25.66 -2.58
CA PHE A 214 -4.32 -26.00 -3.88
C PHE A 214 -4.97 -25.18 -4.99
N TRP A 215 -6.30 -25.18 -5.06
CA TRP A 215 -7.03 -24.40 -6.07
C TRP A 215 -6.86 -22.90 -5.89
N ALA A 216 -6.79 -22.43 -4.64
CA ALA A 216 -6.43 -21.06 -4.33
C ALA A 216 -5.06 -20.67 -4.89
N GLY A 217 -4.06 -21.55 -4.77
CA GLY A 217 -2.73 -21.34 -5.33
C GLY A 217 -2.67 -21.42 -6.86
N GLN A 218 -3.59 -22.14 -7.49
CA GLN A 218 -3.71 -22.18 -8.96
C GLN A 218 -4.39 -20.92 -9.51
N LEU A 219 -5.30 -20.31 -8.75
CA LEU A 219 -5.94 -19.04 -9.08
C LEU A 219 -5.01 -17.89 -8.68
N GLY A 220 -4.15 -17.48 -9.62
CA GLY A 220 -3.24 -16.36 -9.45
C GLY A 220 -3.95 -15.01 -9.21
N MET A 221 -3.17 -13.97 -8.90
CA MET A 221 -3.67 -12.60 -8.73
C MET A 221 -4.29 -12.01 -10.02
N ASP A 222 -4.11 -12.68 -11.15
CA ASP A 222 -4.66 -12.38 -12.47
C ASP A 222 -5.97 -13.12 -12.78
N ALA A 223 -6.42 -14.03 -11.91
CA ALA A 223 -7.64 -14.79 -12.10
C ALA A 223 -8.83 -13.89 -12.44
N GLN A 224 -9.57 -14.24 -13.49
CA GLN A 224 -10.77 -13.52 -13.90
C GLN A 224 -11.97 -14.04 -13.10
N ILE A 225 -12.19 -13.42 -11.94
CA ILE A 225 -13.27 -13.80 -11.00
C ILE A 225 -14.64 -13.57 -11.62
N PHE A 226 -14.77 -12.49 -12.39
CA PHE A 226 -16.00 -12.09 -13.06
C PHE A 226 -15.81 -12.26 -14.57
N PRO A 227 -16.33 -13.33 -15.18
CA PRO A 227 -16.10 -13.63 -16.59
C PRO A 227 -16.88 -12.70 -17.55
N ALA A 228 -17.90 -11.99 -17.07
CA ALA A 228 -18.69 -11.06 -17.87
C ALA A 228 -19.34 -9.98 -16.98
N GLY A 229 -19.74 -8.85 -17.60
CA GLY A 229 -20.51 -7.80 -16.94
C GLY A 229 -19.70 -6.85 -16.04
N VAL A 230 -18.37 -6.99 -16.04
CA VAL A 230 -17.45 -6.05 -15.40
C VAL A 230 -16.24 -5.80 -16.30
N THR A 231 -15.71 -4.59 -16.27
CA THR A 231 -14.44 -4.27 -16.90
C THR A 231 -13.31 -4.42 -15.89
N ASP A 232 -12.32 -5.27 -16.19
CA ASP A 232 -11.11 -5.43 -15.38
C ASP A 232 -10.17 -4.24 -15.58
N VAL A 233 -9.95 -3.46 -14.53
CA VAL A 233 -9.10 -2.28 -14.53
C VAL A 233 -7.94 -2.41 -13.54
N ARG A 234 -7.60 -3.63 -13.08
CA ARG A 234 -6.51 -3.87 -12.10
C ARG A 234 -5.18 -3.27 -12.55
N LEU A 235 -4.76 -3.55 -13.79
CA LEU A 235 -3.51 -3.03 -14.34
C LEU A 235 -3.55 -1.50 -14.54
N GLU A 236 -4.71 -0.97 -14.92
CA GLU A 236 -4.88 0.47 -15.07
C GLU A 236 -4.78 1.19 -13.72
N ALA A 237 -5.43 0.65 -12.68
CA ALA A 237 -5.38 1.18 -11.33
C ALA A 237 -3.95 1.20 -10.78
N LEU A 238 -3.14 0.18 -11.07
CA LEU A 238 -1.72 0.16 -10.73
C LEU A 238 -0.94 1.28 -11.43
N LYS A 239 -1.19 1.53 -12.73
CA LYS A 239 -0.55 2.63 -13.45
C LYS A 239 -0.96 4.00 -12.88
N LEU A 240 -2.23 4.17 -12.54
CA LEU A 240 -2.72 5.39 -11.90
C LEU A 240 -2.08 5.61 -10.51
N LEU A 241 -1.90 4.53 -9.74
CA LEU A 241 -1.18 4.60 -8.47
C LEU A 241 0.28 5.00 -8.67
N GLU A 242 0.97 4.42 -9.65
CA GLU A 242 2.35 4.77 -9.98
C GLU A 242 2.43 6.25 -10.37
N GLU A 243 1.57 6.73 -11.26
CA GLU A 243 1.50 8.14 -11.66
C GLU A 243 1.26 9.08 -10.49
N ARG A 244 0.38 8.69 -9.57
CA ARG A 244 0.05 9.47 -8.38
C ARG A 244 1.20 9.52 -7.37
N THR A 245 1.91 8.42 -7.21
CA THR A 245 2.99 8.27 -6.22
C THR A 245 4.36 8.62 -6.80
N LYS A 246 4.45 8.99 -8.10
CA LYS A 246 5.66 9.54 -8.72
C LYS A 246 6.16 10.74 -7.91
N GLY A 247 7.29 10.54 -7.22
CA GLY A 247 7.90 11.52 -6.31
C GLY A 247 7.97 11.07 -4.85
N GLN A 248 7.24 10.02 -4.44
CA GLN A 248 7.41 9.36 -3.14
C GLN A 248 8.60 8.37 -3.14
N GLN A 249 9.08 7.93 -4.32
CA GLN A 249 10.28 7.09 -4.50
C GLN A 249 11.61 7.89 -4.48
N LYS A 250 11.67 9.02 -3.79
CA LYS A 250 12.91 9.80 -3.61
C LYS A 250 13.21 10.03 -2.14
#